data_AF-A0A662RYL5-F1
#
_entry.id   AF-A0A662RYL5-F1
#
_cell.length_a   1.000
_cell.length_b   1.000
_cell.length_c   1.000
_cell.angle_alpha   90.00
_cell.angle_beta   90.00
_cell.angle_gamma   90.00
#
_symmetry.space_group_name_H-M   'P 1'
#
loop_
_entity.id
_entity.type
_entity.pdbx_description
1 polymer ?
#
loop_
_entity_poly.entity_id
_entity_poly.type
_entity_poly.pdbx_seq_one_letter_code
_entity_poly.pdbx_strand_id
1 'polypeptide(L)'
;MEEILNELRPRVALILEYRGEVVLDDRLAKILEEVERRGSLLSACKSVGASYSRIWERISDLEALLGKRILEVRRGGPGGGGARLTKFGKALLRIYVEERAKVKGGSRVGPLGRSVMTPPDFLLLGSHDPALDIILSKVRESAPDIEFRREWLGSAGGLAALMLEYADAAGT
;
A
#
# COMPACT_ATOMS: atom_id res chain seq x y z
N MET A 1 24.73 -11.38 -25.39
CA MET A 1 24.93 -10.60 -24.15
C MET A 1 24.38 -9.19 -24.29
N GLU A 2 24.52 -8.54 -25.44
CA GLU A 2 23.97 -7.19 -25.72
C GLU A 2 22.43 -7.13 -25.86
N GLU A 3 21.75 -8.19 -26.31
CA GLU A 3 20.27 -8.21 -26.43
C GLU A 3 19.54 -8.02 -25.10
N ILE A 4 20.05 -8.62 -24.01
CA ILE A 4 19.43 -8.50 -22.68
C ILE A 4 19.46 -7.04 -22.18
N LEU A 5 20.49 -6.27 -22.55
CA LEU A 5 20.61 -4.87 -22.14
C LEU A 5 19.51 -3.99 -22.77
N ASN A 6 19.02 -4.34 -23.95
CA ASN A 6 17.95 -3.63 -24.65
C ASN A 6 16.55 -3.94 -24.10
N GLU A 7 16.39 -5.04 -23.37
CA GLU A 7 15.14 -5.39 -22.70
C GLU A 7 14.99 -4.73 -21.32
N LEU A 8 16.07 -4.16 -20.78
CA LEU A 8 16.06 -3.50 -19.48
C LEU A 8 15.18 -2.25 -19.52
N ARG A 9 14.21 -2.20 -18.60
CA ARG A 9 13.31 -1.04 -18.44
C ARG A 9 13.65 -0.33 -17.14
N PRO A 10 14.16 0.91 -17.18
CA PRO A 10 14.42 1.67 -15.96
C PRO A 10 13.11 1.95 -15.24
N ARG A 11 13.11 1.75 -13.93
CA ARG A 11 12.00 2.09 -13.04
C ARG A 11 12.55 2.98 -11.95
N VAL A 12 11.92 4.13 -11.78
CA VAL A 12 12.20 5.06 -10.69
C VAL A 12 10.95 5.11 -9.83
N ALA A 13 11.12 5.21 -8.52
CA ALA A 13 10.03 5.58 -7.63
C ALA A 13 10.46 6.68 -6.68
N LEU A 14 9.44 7.41 -6.29
CA LEU A 14 9.53 8.53 -5.38
C LEU A 14 8.91 8.13 -4.06
N ILE A 15 9.68 8.33 -3.00
CA ILE A 15 9.28 8.14 -1.61
C ILE A 15 9.63 9.44 -0.88
N LEU A 16 8.68 9.97 -0.12
CA LEU A 16 8.93 11.05 0.84
C LEU A 16 9.23 10.43 2.19
N GLU A 17 10.30 10.90 2.83
CA GLU A 17 10.72 10.45 4.15
C GLU A 17 10.77 11.61 5.15
N TYR A 18 10.52 11.29 6.41
CA TYR A 18 10.71 12.21 7.52
C TYR A 18 11.46 11.49 8.64
N ARG A 19 12.67 11.96 8.96
CA ARG A 19 13.56 11.37 9.96
C ARG A 19 13.88 9.88 9.70
N GLY A 20 14.00 9.50 8.44
CA GLY A 20 14.29 8.11 8.02
C GLY A 20 13.06 7.21 7.96
N GLU A 21 11.87 7.71 8.33
CA GLU A 21 10.61 6.97 8.22
C GLU A 21 9.86 7.35 6.94
N VAL A 22 9.28 6.35 6.27
CA VAL A 22 8.49 6.58 5.05
C VAL A 22 7.19 7.29 5.37
N VAL A 23 7.03 8.48 4.79
CA VAL A 23 5.84 9.30 4.94
C VAL A 23 4.85 9.07 3.79
N LEU A 24 5.32 9.10 2.54
CA LEU A 24 4.41 8.96 1.41
C LEU A 24 5.11 8.25 0.24
N ASP A 25 4.49 7.19 -0.26
CA ASP A 25 4.87 6.51 -1.49
C ASP A 25 3.79 6.69 -2.58
N ASP A 26 4.03 6.13 -3.78
CA ASP A 26 3.10 6.24 -4.91
C ASP A 26 1.72 5.65 -4.60
N ARG A 27 1.67 4.59 -3.79
CA ARG A 27 0.42 3.89 -3.45
C ARG A 27 -0.43 4.73 -2.51
N LEU A 28 0.15 5.21 -1.40
CA LEU A 28 -0.57 6.06 -0.45
C LEU A 28 -0.94 7.40 -1.09
N ALA A 29 -0.05 8.00 -1.91
CA ALA A 29 -0.37 9.22 -2.67
C ALA A 29 -1.61 9.05 -3.56
N LYS A 30 -1.69 7.96 -4.35
CA LYS A 30 -2.87 7.65 -5.18
C LYS A 30 -4.15 7.51 -4.34
N ILE A 31 -4.07 6.90 -3.16
CA ILE A 31 -5.23 6.78 -2.29
C ILE A 31 -5.68 8.15 -1.80
N LEU A 32 -4.76 9.02 -1.39
CA LEU A 32 -5.09 10.39 -0.98
C LEU A 32 -5.69 11.22 -2.13
N GLU A 33 -5.20 11.04 -3.37
CA GLU A 33 -5.81 11.63 -4.59
C GLU A 33 -7.26 11.14 -4.76
N GLU A 34 -7.50 9.83 -4.64
CA GLU A 34 -8.84 9.26 -4.77
C GLU A 34 -9.77 9.64 -3.59
N VAL A 35 -9.23 9.89 -2.40
CA VAL A 35 -10.01 10.45 -1.27
C VAL A 35 -10.54 11.83 -1.61
N GLU A 36 -9.72 12.72 -2.20
CA GLU A 36 -10.19 14.05 -2.61
C GLU A 36 -11.29 13.96 -3.69
N ARG A 37 -11.16 13.02 -4.63
CA ARG A 37 -12.18 12.79 -5.68
C ARG A 37 -13.48 12.18 -5.14
N ARG A 38 -13.39 11.19 -4.25
CA ARG A 38 -14.53 10.34 -3.86
C ARG A 38 -15.15 10.72 -2.52
N GLY A 39 -14.43 11.45 -1.67
CA GLY A 39 -14.89 11.85 -0.34
C GLY A 39 -15.02 10.70 0.66
N SER A 40 -14.43 9.54 0.38
CA SER A 40 -14.48 8.35 1.23
C SER A 40 -13.19 7.55 1.11
N LEU A 41 -12.55 7.26 2.25
CA LEU A 41 -11.35 6.44 2.28
C LEU A 41 -11.64 5.01 1.84
N LEU A 42 -12.79 4.43 2.23
CA LEU A 42 -13.16 3.09 1.78
C LEU A 42 -13.31 3.03 0.25
N SER A 43 -13.95 4.03 -0.35
CA SER A 43 -14.11 4.07 -1.81
C SER A 43 -12.77 4.29 -2.53
N ALA A 44 -11.89 5.13 -1.97
CA ALA A 44 -10.55 5.35 -2.48
C ALA A 44 -9.69 4.08 -2.41
N CYS A 45 -9.67 3.40 -1.27
CA CYS A 45 -8.96 2.12 -1.11
C CYS A 45 -9.47 1.09 -2.12
N LYS A 46 -10.79 0.95 -2.29
CA LYS A 46 -11.37 0.05 -3.31
C LYS A 46 -10.93 0.39 -4.74
N SER A 47 -10.83 1.66 -5.09
CA SER A 47 -10.40 2.05 -6.44
C SER A 47 -8.92 1.84 -6.74
N VAL A 48 -8.09 1.75 -5.69
CA VAL A 48 -6.64 1.52 -5.81
C VAL A 48 -6.27 0.07 -5.49
N GLY A 49 -7.18 -0.68 -4.87
CA GLY A 49 -6.97 -2.05 -4.41
C GLY A 49 -6.38 -2.26 -3.06
N ALA A 50 -6.34 -1.22 -2.25
CA ALA A 50 -5.71 -1.32 -0.96
C ALA A 50 -6.67 -1.86 0.09
N SER A 51 -6.13 -2.62 1.04
CA SER A 51 -6.87 -2.97 2.25
C SER A 51 -7.24 -1.69 3.01
N TYR A 52 -8.54 -1.51 3.30
CA TYR A 52 -9.00 -0.34 4.05
C TYR A 52 -8.37 -0.25 5.44
N SER A 53 -8.31 -1.36 6.19
CA SER A 53 -7.76 -1.40 7.55
C SER A 53 -6.28 -1.05 7.55
N ARG A 54 -5.50 -1.65 6.66
CA ARG A 54 -4.05 -1.43 6.56
C ARG A 54 -3.70 0.00 6.18
N ILE A 55 -4.47 0.59 5.28
CA ILE A 55 -4.29 2.00 4.92
C ILE A 55 -4.72 2.92 6.06
N TRP A 56 -5.78 2.59 6.79
CA TRP A 56 -6.18 3.33 7.97
C TRP A 56 -5.09 3.32 9.05
N GLU A 57 -4.53 2.14 9.36
CA GLU A 57 -3.39 1.98 10.27
C GLU A 57 -2.19 2.81 9.80
N ARG A 58 -1.80 2.65 8.53
CA ARG A 58 -0.69 3.41 7.95
C ARG A 58 -0.89 4.92 8.04
N ILE A 59 -2.10 5.42 7.80
CA ILE A 59 -2.41 6.85 7.97
C ILE A 59 -2.35 7.23 9.45
N SER A 60 -2.84 6.40 10.35
CA SER A 60 -2.78 6.64 11.80
C SER A 60 -1.34 6.74 12.29
N ASP A 61 -0.47 5.82 11.89
CA ASP A 61 0.96 5.83 12.24
C ASP A 61 1.66 7.07 11.69
N LEU A 62 1.30 7.45 10.47
CA LEU A 62 1.81 8.65 9.84
C LEU A 62 1.38 9.93 10.56
N GLU A 63 0.10 10.01 10.96
CA GLU A 63 -0.41 11.13 11.76
C GLU A 63 0.27 11.21 13.12
N ALA A 64 0.59 10.06 13.74
CA ALA A 64 1.34 9.98 14.99
C ALA A 64 2.79 10.45 14.82
N LEU A 65 3.48 9.98 13.77
CA LEU A 65 4.84 10.38 13.42
C LEU A 65 4.96 11.89 13.17
N LEU A 66 4.01 12.46 12.43
CA LEU A 66 4.03 13.86 12.01
C LEU A 66 3.38 14.81 13.03
N GLY A 67 2.62 14.29 14.00
CA GLY A 67 1.84 15.09 14.94
C GLY A 67 0.77 15.96 14.27
N LYS A 68 0.31 15.57 13.07
CA LYS A 68 -0.65 16.32 12.25
C LYS A 68 -1.65 15.36 11.63
N ARG A 69 -2.93 15.72 11.68
CA ARG A 69 -4.00 14.99 10.99
C ARG A 69 -3.86 15.16 9.48
N ILE A 70 -3.98 14.06 8.74
CA ILE A 70 -4.02 13.99 7.28
C ILE A 70 -5.46 13.91 6.80
N LEU A 71 -6.34 13.21 7.53
CA LEU A 71 -7.75 13.05 7.19
C LEU A 71 -8.69 13.66 8.23
N GLU A 72 -9.68 14.41 7.73
CA GLU A 72 -10.92 14.74 8.44
C GLU A 72 -11.95 13.66 8.14
N VAL A 73 -12.32 12.90 9.17
CA VAL A 73 -13.24 11.76 9.03
C VAL A 73 -14.56 12.10 9.68
N ARG A 74 -15.65 11.97 8.93
CA ARG A 74 -17.02 12.08 9.44
C ARG A 74 -17.52 10.69 9.78
N ARG A 75 -17.84 10.47 11.05
CA ARG A 75 -18.48 9.23 11.51
C ARG A 75 -19.82 9.05 10.78
N GLY A 76 -20.10 7.82 10.38
CA GLY A 76 -21.29 7.47 9.61
C GLY A 76 -22.57 7.60 10.43
N GLY A 77 -23.54 8.33 9.88
CA GLY A 77 -24.94 8.32 10.28
C GLY A 77 -25.83 8.01 9.07
N PRO A 78 -27.14 8.31 9.12
CA PRO A 78 -28.10 8.02 8.04
C PRO A 78 -27.72 8.58 6.65
N GLY A 79 -26.86 9.62 6.61
CA GLY A 79 -26.32 10.21 5.38
C GLY A 79 -24.96 9.67 4.92
N GLY A 80 -24.44 8.61 5.56
CA GLY A 80 -23.13 8.02 5.27
C GLY A 80 -21.97 8.64 6.06
N GLY A 81 -20.86 7.90 6.14
CA GLY A 81 -19.57 8.40 6.61
C GLY A 81 -18.73 8.97 5.46
N GLY A 82 -17.66 9.68 5.76
CA GLY A 82 -16.79 10.24 4.72
C GLY A 82 -15.40 10.60 5.23
N ALA A 83 -14.47 10.81 4.30
CA ALA A 83 -13.12 11.27 4.59
C ALA A 83 -12.72 12.35 3.58
N ARG A 84 -12.07 13.42 4.04
CA ARG A 84 -11.45 14.44 3.20
C ARG A 84 -10.04 14.76 3.72
N LEU A 85 -9.14 15.22 2.85
CA LEU A 85 -7.84 15.65 3.31
C LEU A 85 -7.98 16.93 4.14
N THR A 86 -7.27 16.97 5.28
CA THR A 86 -7.05 18.22 6.02
C THR A 86 -6.21 19.19 5.18
N LYS A 87 -6.08 20.45 5.61
CA LYS A 87 -5.13 21.39 5.00
C LYS A 87 -3.70 20.83 4.95
N PHE A 88 -3.28 20.13 6.00
CA PHE A 88 -1.96 19.49 6.05
C PHE A 88 -1.86 18.31 5.08
N GLY A 89 -2.87 17.43 5.02
CA GLY A 89 -2.91 16.32 4.08
C GLY A 89 -2.86 16.78 2.62
N LYS A 90 -3.54 17.88 2.28
CA LYS A 90 -3.47 18.49 0.93
C LYS A 90 -2.08 19.04 0.62
N ALA A 91 -1.43 19.69 1.59
CA ALA A 91 -0.07 20.20 1.40
C ALA A 91 0.93 19.05 1.23
N LEU A 92 0.82 17.99 2.02
CA LEU A 92 1.64 16.79 1.92
C LEU A 92 1.51 16.14 0.54
N LEU A 93 0.28 15.91 0.09
CA LEU A 93 0.01 15.34 -1.23
C LEU A 93 0.55 16.24 -2.35
N ARG A 94 0.40 17.56 -2.21
CA ARG A 94 0.91 18.53 -3.20
C ARG A 94 2.43 18.42 -3.36
N ILE A 95 3.20 18.34 -2.27
CA ILE A 95 4.66 18.16 -2.32
C ILE A 95 4.99 16.90 -3.11
N TYR A 96 4.31 15.79 -2.84
CA TYR A 96 4.53 14.54 -3.57
C TYR A 96 4.27 14.69 -5.08
N VAL A 97 3.16 15.32 -5.46
CA VAL A 97 2.80 15.53 -6.86
C VAL A 97 3.82 16.43 -7.58
N GLU A 98 4.30 17.49 -6.91
CA GLU A 98 5.32 18.39 -7.44
C GLU A 98 6.66 17.66 -7.64
N GLU A 99 7.12 16.88 -6.66
CA GLU A 99 8.34 16.06 -6.80
C GLU A 99 8.18 14.98 -7.88
N ARG A 100 7.00 14.34 -7.95
CA ARG A 100 6.70 13.33 -8.98
C ARG A 100 6.76 13.92 -10.39
N ALA A 101 6.33 15.17 -10.57
CA ALA A 101 6.40 15.86 -11.86
C ALA A 101 7.86 16.09 -12.30
N LYS A 102 8.76 16.42 -11.36
CA LYS A 102 10.19 16.57 -11.64
C LYS A 102 10.83 15.25 -12.09
N VAL A 103 10.45 14.14 -11.44
CA VAL A 103 10.97 12.80 -11.76
C VAL A 103 10.49 12.28 -13.12
N LYS A 104 9.27 12.63 -13.56
CA LYS A 104 8.72 12.19 -14.86
C LYS A 104 9.45 12.75 -16.09
N GLY A 105 10.34 13.72 -15.93
CA GLY A 105 11.13 14.32 -17.01
C GLY A 105 12.10 13.38 -17.76
N GLY A 106 12.25 12.11 -17.35
CA GLY A 106 13.15 11.18 -18.04
C GLY A 106 12.96 9.68 -17.79
N SER A 107 11.94 9.21 -17.07
CA SER A 107 11.74 7.76 -16.82
C SER A 107 10.31 7.40 -16.49
N ARG A 108 9.86 6.23 -16.98
CA ARG A 108 8.56 5.65 -16.65
C ARG A 108 8.54 5.27 -15.16
N VAL A 109 7.71 5.97 -14.39
CA VAL A 109 7.42 5.65 -12.99
C VAL A 109 6.50 4.43 -12.98
N GLY A 110 7.03 3.28 -12.59
CA GLY A 110 6.24 2.09 -12.27
C GLY A 110 6.25 1.87 -10.75
N PRO A 111 5.26 1.16 -10.18
CA PRO A 111 5.34 0.76 -8.77
C PRO A 111 6.68 0.08 -8.49
N LEU A 112 7.42 0.48 -7.47
CA LEU A 112 8.69 -0.18 -7.13
C LEU A 112 8.42 -1.64 -6.81
N GLY A 113 8.96 -2.55 -7.63
CA GLY A 113 9.31 -3.86 -7.16
C GLY A 113 10.60 -3.72 -6.34
N ARG A 114 10.50 -3.93 -5.01
CA ARG A 114 11.56 -4.14 -4.01
C ARG A 114 12.68 -3.08 -3.91
N SER A 115 12.56 -2.20 -2.90
CA SER A 115 13.48 -2.11 -1.75
C SER A 115 13.18 -0.88 -0.87
N VAL A 116 11.90 -0.64 -0.57
CA VAL A 116 11.47 -0.39 0.80
C VAL A 116 10.40 -1.44 1.02
N MET A 117 10.51 -2.25 2.06
CA MET A 117 9.54 -3.31 2.32
C MET A 117 8.23 -2.65 2.76
N THR A 118 7.42 -2.19 1.81
CA THR A 118 5.98 -2.02 2.06
C THR A 118 5.45 -3.44 2.17
N PRO A 119 5.04 -3.88 3.37
CA PRO A 119 4.57 -5.23 3.52
C PRO A 119 3.27 -5.36 2.71
N PRO A 120 3.08 -6.47 1.97
CA PRO A 120 1.97 -6.66 1.03
C PRO A 120 0.63 -6.47 1.76
N ASP A 121 -0.46 -6.17 1.04
CA ASP A 121 -1.77 -5.95 1.68
C ASP A 121 -2.21 -7.15 2.53
N PHE A 122 -1.75 -8.34 2.16
CA PHE A 122 -1.91 -9.58 2.92
C PHE A 122 -0.68 -10.51 2.70
N LEU A 123 -0.01 -10.92 3.79
CA LEU A 123 1.08 -11.88 3.79
C LEU A 123 0.67 -13.17 4.50
N LEU A 124 0.73 -14.29 3.76
CA LEU A 124 0.56 -15.63 4.32
C LEU A 124 1.91 -16.35 4.37
N LEU A 125 2.28 -16.85 5.56
CA LEU A 125 3.53 -17.60 5.79
C LEU A 125 3.24 -18.98 6.37
N GLY A 126 3.78 -20.05 5.78
CA GLY A 126 3.53 -21.40 6.30
C GLY A 126 4.16 -22.53 5.51
N SER A 127 3.62 -23.73 5.64
CA SER A 127 3.96 -24.87 4.79
C SER A 127 3.26 -24.80 3.44
N HIS A 128 3.87 -25.40 2.42
CA HIS A 128 3.28 -25.46 1.09
C HIS A 128 2.01 -26.32 1.08
N ASP A 129 0.88 -25.71 0.67
CA ASP A 129 -0.42 -26.38 0.51
C ASP A 129 -1.00 -26.12 -0.90
N PRO A 130 -1.18 -27.16 -1.75
CA PRO A 130 -1.78 -27.04 -3.07
C PRO A 130 -3.24 -26.53 -3.09
N ALA A 131 -4.03 -26.82 -2.05
CA ALA A 131 -5.41 -26.33 -1.96
C ALA A 131 -5.45 -24.81 -1.79
N LEU A 132 -4.46 -24.26 -1.07
CA LEU A 132 -4.33 -22.83 -0.86
C LEU A 132 -4.03 -22.10 -2.17
N ASP A 133 -3.27 -22.71 -3.08
CA ASP A 133 -3.00 -22.14 -4.39
C ASP A 133 -4.29 -21.93 -5.20
N ILE A 134 -5.22 -22.87 -5.12
CA ILE A 134 -6.53 -22.78 -5.79
C ILE A 134 -7.38 -21.69 -5.15
N ILE A 135 -7.43 -21.63 -3.81
CA ILE A 135 -8.20 -20.62 -3.07
C ILE A 135 -7.66 -19.22 -3.38
N LEU A 136 -6.34 -19.02 -3.28
CA LEU A 136 -5.71 -17.74 -3.58
C LEU A 136 -5.92 -17.31 -5.03
N SER A 137 -5.96 -18.25 -5.98
CA SER A 137 -6.30 -17.94 -7.37
C SER A 137 -7.69 -17.32 -7.47
N LYS A 138 -8.69 -17.91 -6.81
CA LYS A 138 -10.07 -17.40 -6.78
C LYS A 138 -10.21 -16.07 -6.01
N VAL A 139 -9.48 -15.93 -4.91
CA VAL A 139 -9.45 -14.68 -4.13
C VAL A 139 -8.85 -13.56 -4.97
N ARG A 140 -7.77 -13.82 -5.71
CA ARG A 140 -7.18 -12.85 -6.65
C ARG A 140 -8.12 -12.46 -7.78
N GLU A 141 -8.95 -13.38 -8.28
CA GLU A 141 -10.00 -13.04 -9.27
C GLU A 141 -11.08 -12.12 -8.67
N SER A 142 -11.44 -12.34 -7.41
CA SER A 142 -12.51 -11.58 -6.72
C SER A 142 -12.02 -10.27 -6.10
N ALA A 143 -10.72 -10.15 -5.86
CA ALA A 143 -10.05 -8.99 -5.29
C ALA A 143 -8.73 -8.70 -6.04
N PRO A 144 -8.78 -8.39 -7.35
CA PRO A 144 -7.60 -8.26 -8.21
C PRO A 144 -6.66 -7.14 -7.79
N ASP A 145 -7.19 -6.18 -7.04
CA ASP A 145 -6.48 -4.99 -6.68
C ASP A 145 -5.69 -5.16 -5.34
N ILE A 146 -5.96 -6.22 -4.57
CA ILE A 146 -5.24 -6.55 -3.32
C ILE A 146 -3.97 -7.35 -3.62
N GLU A 147 -2.80 -6.90 -3.14
CA GLU A 147 -1.55 -7.63 -3.28
C GLU A 147 -1.45 -8.74 -2.22
N PHE A 148 -1.88 -9.96 -2.59
CA PHE A 148 -1.63 -11.16 -1.79
C PHE A 148 -0.24 -11.72 -2.08
N ARG A 149 0.58 -11.87 -1.03
CA ARG A 149 1.86 -12.59 -1.10
C ARG A 149 1.82 -13.84 -0.22
N ARG A 150 2.44 -14.90 -0.72
CA ARG A 150 2.65 -16.15 0.01
C ARG A 150 4.14 -16.46 -0.01
N GLU A 151 4.70 -16.82 1.13
CA GLU A 151 6.06 -17.36 1.21
C GLU A 151 6.04 -18.61 2.09
N TRP A 152 6.86 -19.59 1.75
CA TRP A 152 6.88 -20.87 2.44
C TRP A 152 8.10 -20.95 3.37
N LEU A 153 7.86 -20.85 4.68
CA LEU A 153 8.89 -20.94 5.72
C LEU A 153 8.68 -22.15 6.65
N GLY A 154 7.72 -23.02 6.33
CA GLY A 154 7.27 -24.12 7.17
C GLY A 154 6.39 -23.67 8.33
N SER A 155 5.70 -24.60 8.98
CA SER A 155 4.67 -24.30 10.00
C SER A 155 5.24 -23.52 11.20
N ALA A 156 6.45 -23.87 11.67
CA ALA A 156 7.10 -23.18 12.78
C ALA A 156 7.48 -21.73 12.42
N GLY A 157 8.01 -21.51 11.21
CA GLY A 157 8.35 -20.18 10.71
C GLY A 157 7.11 -19.32 10.47
N GLY A 158 6.04 -19.92 9.94
CA GLY A 158 4.75 -19.24 9.75
C GLY A 158 4.13 -18.79 11.07
N LEU A 159 4.08 -19.68 12.07
CA LEU A 159 3.55 -19.35 13.39
C LEU A 159 4.36 -18.25 14.08
N ALA A 160 5.70 -18.33 14.01
CA ALA A 160 6.57 -17.31 14.57
C ALA A 160 6.34 -15.94 13.92
N ALA A 161 6.18 -15.90 12.59
CA ALA A 161 5.93 -14.66 11.88
C ALA A 161 4.55 -14.06 12.16
N LEU A 162 3.53 -14.90 12.37
CA LEU A 162 2.20 -14.44 12.80
C LEU A 162 2.24 -13.83 14.21
N MET A 163 2.97 -14.47 15.14
CA MET A 163 3.13 -13.97 16.51
C MET A 163 3.87 -12.64 16.58
N LEU A 164 4.80 -12.40 15.66
CA LEU A 164 5.58 -11.18 15.55
C LEU A 164 4.89 -10.12 14.66
N GLU A 165 3.63 -10.35 14.26
CA GLU A 165 2.83 -9.47 13.40
C GLU A 165 3.48 -9.19 12.02
N TYR A 166 4.38 -10.07 11.58
CA TYR A 166 4.98 -10.00 10.24
C TYR A 166 4.07 -10.61 9.17
N ALA A 167 3.19 -11.53 9.55
CA ALA A 167 2.21 -12.17 8.67
C ALA A 167 0.78 -11.91 9.13
N ASP A 168 -0.14 -11.91 8.19
CA ASP A 168 -1.59 -11.78 8.43
C ASP A 168 -2.26 -13.15 8.63
N ALA A 169 -1.62 -14.23 8.15
CA ALA A 169 -2.07 -15.61 8.36
C ALA A 169 -0.91 -16.60 8.33
N ALA A 170 -1.08 -17.71 9.06
CA ALA A 170 -0.16 -18.84 9.03
C ALA A 170 -0.85 -20.14 8.58
N GLY A 171 -0.18 -20.89 7.70
CA GLY A 171 -0.62 -22.21 7.24
C GLY A 171 0.20 -23.34 7.88
N THR A 172 -0.44 -24.46 8.19
CA THR A 172 0.20 -25.66 8.75
C THR A 172 0.81 -26.55 7.69
#